data_AF-A0A447PXU1-F1
#
_entry.id   AF-A0A447PXU1-F1
#
_cell.length_a   1.000
_cell.length_b   1.000
_cell.length_c   1.000
_cell.angle_alpha   90.00
_cell.angle_beta   90.00
_cell.angle_gamma   90.00
#
_symmetry.space_group_name_H-M   'P 1'
#
loop_
_entity.id
_entity.type
_entity.pdbx_description
1 polymer ?
#
loop_
_entity_poly.entity_id
_entity_poly.type
_entity_poly.pdbx_seq_one_letter_code
_entity_poly.pdbx_strand_id
1 'polypeptide(L)'
;MPLLPGFRHVPFGNIDAMSMAFSEGKKTGDEIAAVILEPIQGEGGVILPPQGYLTEVRKLCDEFGALMILDEVQTGMGRTGKMFACEHENVQPDILCLAKALGGGVMPIGATIATEEVFSVLFDNPFLHTTTFGVIRWLVLPRWRPLTSCWSKTSRPRRNKKAIRSWMVFANLRVNIPIWYTMRAAKVC
;
A
#
# COMPACT_ATOMS: atom_id res chain seq x y z
N MET A 1 -20.21 -20.22 2.46
CA MET A 1 -20.57 -18.82 2.76
C MET A 1 -20.40 -18.01 1.48
N PRO A 2 -21.36 -17.19 1.05
CA PRO A 2 -21.16 -16.33 -0.12
C PRO A 2 -20.05 -15.30 0.15
N LEU A 3 -19.27 -14.96 -0.87
CA LEU A 3 -18.25 -13.91 -0.81
C LEU A 3 -18.93 -12.52 -0.72
N LEU A 4 -18.12 -11.48 -0.47
CA LEU A 4 -18.61 -10.10 -0.49
C LEU A 4 -19.17 -9.76 -1.88
N PRO A 5 -20.35 -9.13 -1.96
CA PRO A 5 -20.90 -8.64 -3.22
C PRO A 5 -20.07 -7.46 -3.76
N GLY A 6 -20.23 -7.14 -5.05
CA GLY A 6 -19.56 -5.99 -5.69
C GLY A 6 -18.13 -6.25 -6.17
N PHE A 7 -17.58 -7.45 -5.96
CA PHE A 7 -16.26 -7.81 -6.49
C PHE A 7 -16.36 -8.33 -7.92
N ARG A 8 -15.57 -7.72 -8.81
CA ARG A 8 -15.40 -8.14 -10.21
C ARG A 8 -13.94 -8.52 -10.43
N HIS A 9 -13.71 -9.58 -11.20
CA HIS A 9 -12.36 -10.03 -11.55
C HIS A 9 -12.10 -9.76 -13.03
N VAL A 10 -10.92 -9.24 -13.34
CA VAL A 10 -10.42 -9.06 -14.70
C VAL A 10 -9.14 -9.88 -14.89
N PRO A 11 -8.85 -10.39 -16.10
CA PRO A 11 -7.60 -11.09 -16.37
C PRO A 11 -6.38 -10.21 -16.06
N PHE A 12 -5.42 -10.75 -15.31
CA PHE A 12 -4.20 -10.02 -14.96
C PHE A 12 -3.39 -9.67 -16.21
N GLY A 13 -2.84 -8.46 -16.26
CA GLY A 13 -2.07 -7.96 -17.41
C GLY A 13 -2.91 -7.48 -18.59
N ASN A 14 -4.26 -7.54 -18.51
CA ASN A 14 -5.14 -7.09 -19.58
C ASN A 14 -5.79 -5.74 -19.21
N ILE A 15 -5.22 -4.65 -19.72
CA ILE A 15 -5.71 -3.29 -19.45
C ILE A 15 -7.05 -3.00 -20.13
N ASP A 16 -7.29 -3.56 -21.32
CA ASP A 16 -8.54 -3.36 -22.06
C ASP A 16 -9.73 -3.97 -21.32
N ALA A 17 -9.54 -5.17 -20.75
CA ALA A 17 -10.54 -5.80 -19.90
C ALA A 17 -10.86 -4.97 -18.66
N MET A 18 -9.86 -4.34 -18.06
CA MET A 18 -10.06 -3.44 -16.93
C MET A 18 -10.82 -2.17 -17.35
N SER A 19 -10.45 -1.56 -18.47
CA SER A 19 -11.12 -0.37 -19.02
C SER A 19 -12.60 -0.63 -19.37
N MET A 20 -12.90 -1.81 -19.93
CA MET A 20 -14.28 -2.25 -20.15
C MET A 20 -15.06 -2.37 -18.84
N ALA A 21 -14.47 -2.98 -17.80
CA ALA A 21 -15.14 -3.13 -16.50
C ALA A 21 -15.48 -1.77 -15.86
N PHE A 22 -14.56 -0.80 -15.93
CA PHE A 22 -14.80 0.58 -15.50
C PHE A 22 -15.94 1.24 -16.28
N SER A 23 -15.90 1.11 -17.62
CA SER A 23 -16.91 1.68 -18.50
C SER A 23 -18.31 1.09 -18.26
N GLU A 24 -18.39 -0.22 -18.02
CA GLU A 24 -19.64 -0.90 -17.68
C GLU A 24 -20.17 -0.45 -16.31
N GLY A 25 -19.32 -0.41 -15.28
CA GLY A 25 -19.70 0.06 -13.95
C GLY A 25 -20.30 1.47 -13.98
N LYS A 26 -19.67 2.37 -14.73
CA LYS A 26 -20.17 3.74 -14.93
C LYS A 26 -21.52 3.77 -15.65
N LYS A 27 -21.75 2.89 -16.63
CA LYS A 27 -23.04 2.81 -17.36
C LYS A 27 -24.16 2.25 -16.50
N THR A 28 -23.86 1.28 -15.62
CA THR A 28 -24.86 0.63 -14.76
C THR A 28 -25.12 1.39 -13.46
N GLY A 29 -24.37 2.46 -13.18
CA GLY A 29 -24.42 3.17 -11.89
C GLY A 29 -23.76 2.42 -10.74
N ASP A 30 -22.96 1.39 -11.05
CA ASP A 30 -22.20 0.58 -10.09
C ASP A 30 -20.71 0.85 -10.31
N GLU A 31 -20.30 2.07 -9.96
CA GLU A 31 -18.95 2.58 -10.18
C GLU A 31 -17.91 1.83 -9.33
N ILE A 32 -16.74 1.61 -9.92
CA ILE A 32 -15.67 0.87 -9.25
C ILE A 32 -14.99 1.79 -8.24
N ALA A 33 -15.09 1.46 -6.95
CA ALA A 33 -14.48 2.25 -5.88
C ALA A 33 -12.95 2.12 -5.82
N ALA A 34 -12.42 0.91 -6.10
CA ALA A 34 -11.00 0.64 -6.03
C ALA A 34 -10.58 -0.55 -6.92
N VAL A 35 -9.31 -0.55 -7.33
CA VAL A 35 -8.64 -1.68 -7.96
C VAL A 35 -7.57 -2.21 -7.00
N ILE A 36 -7.62 -3.51 -6.71
CA ILE A 36 -6.60 -4.19 -5.92
C ILE A 36 -5.82 -5.17 -6.79
N LEU A 37 -4.49 -5.09 -6.75
CA LEU A 37 -3.61 -5.99 -7.50
C LEU A 37 -2.23 -6.15 -6.84
N GLU A 38 -1.63 -7.31 -7.07
CA GLU A 38 -0.20 -7.53 -6.84
C GLU A 38 0.60 -6.98 -8.03
N PRO A 39 1.78 -6.37 -7.84
CA PRO A 39 2.61 -5.92 -8.96
C PRO A 39 3.21 -7.10 -9.74
N ILE A 40 3.40 -8.26 -9.09
CA ILE A 40 3.73 -9.55 -9.69
C ILE A 40 2.91 -10.57 -8.93
N GLN A 41 2.10 -11.38 -9.60
CA GLN A 41 1.26 -12.36 -8.90
C GLN A 41 2.12 -13.50 -8.39
N GLY A 42 2.20 -13.63 -7.07
CA GLY A 42 3.01 -14.65 -6.40
C GLY A 42 2.45 -16.05 -6.56
N GLU A 43 1.31 -16.28 -5.90
CA GLU A 43 0.65 -17.59 -5.83
C GLU A 43 0.03 -18.02 -7.17
N GLY A 44 -0.11 -17.09 -8.12
CA GLY A 44 -0.49 -17.38 -9.51
C GLY A 44 0.61 -18.07 -10.33
N GLY A 45 1.81 -18.25 -9.77
CA GLY A 45 2.95 -18.88 -10.45
C GLY A 45 4.00 -17.88 -10.93
N VAL A 46 4.24 -16.81 -10.16
CA VAL A 46 5.21 -15.75 -10.49
C VAL A 46 4.92 -15.13 -11.86
N ILE A 47 3.72 -14.57 -12.00
CA ILE A 47 3.27 -13.96 -13.25
C ILE A 47 3.70 -12.48 -13.28
N LEU A 48 4.64 -12.16 -14.16
CA LEU A 48 5.04 -10.77 -14.41
C LEU A 48 4.01 -10.10 -15.32
N PRO A 49 3.58 -8.87 -15.01
CA PRO A 49 2.71 -8.13 -15.90
C PRO A 49 3.47 -7.68 -17.16
N PRO A 50 2.75 -7.36 -18.24
CA PRO A 50 3.33 -6.64 -19.38
C PRO A 50 3.96 -5.32 -18.94
N GLN A 51 5.01 -4.89 -19.64
CA GLN A 51 5.70 -3.65 -19.32
C GLN A 51 4.77 -2.43 -19.44
N GLY A 52 4.74 -1.59 -18.41
CA GLY A 52 3.90 -0.39 -18.36
C GLY A 52 2.48 -0.66 -17.85
N TYR A 53 2.12 -1.92 -17.59
CA TYR A 53 0.78 -2.28 -17.13
C TYR A 53 0.41 -1.58 -15.82
N LEU A 54 1.31 -1.51 -14.83
CA LEU A 54 1.01 -0.84 -13.56
C LEU A 54 0.81 0.67 -13.75
N THR A 55 1.60 1.26 -14.64
CA THR A 55 1.47 2.68 -15.01
C THR A 55 0.12 2.95 -15.67
N GLU A 56 -0.34 2.09 -16.58
CA GLU A 56 -1.65 2.24 -17.22
C GLU A 56 -2.81 2.01 -16.23
N VAL A 57 -2.70 1.03 -15.33
CA VAL A 57 -3.70 0.82 -14.26
C VAL A 57 -3.82 2.07 -13.38
N ARG A 58 -2.69 2.70 -13.02
CA ARG A 58 -2.69 3.96 -12.25
C ARG A 58 -3.43 5.08 -12.98
N LYS A 59 -3.13 5.29 -14.26
CA LYS A 59 -3.81 6.31 -15.08
C LYS A 59 -5.31 6.04 -15.18
N LEU A 60 -5.70 4.77 -15.35
CA LEU A 60 -7.10 4.38 -15.43
C LEU A 60 -7.83 4.64 -14.11
N CYS A 61 -7.20 4.32 -12.98
CA CYS A 61 -7.73 4.66 -11.66
C CYS A 61 -7.92 6.18 -11.49
N ASP A 62 -6.94 6.99 -11.95
CA ASP A 62 -7.04 8.46 -11.91
C ASP A 62 -8.17 9.00 -12.80
N GLU A 63 -8.37 8.44 -14.00
CA GLU A 63 -9.41 8.84 -14.95
C GLU A 63 -10.82 8.59 -14.41
N PHE A 64 -11.01 7.46 -13.72
CA PHE A 64 -12.31 7.05 -13.18
C PHE A 64 -12.53 7.47 -11.72
N GLY A 65 -11.54 8.08 -11.06
CA GLY A 65 -11.63 8.46 -9.65
C GLY A 65 -11.64 7.27 -8.69
N ALA A 66 -11.08 6.13 -9.10
CA ALA A 66 -10.98 4.93 -8.28
C ALA A 66 -9.64 4.88 -7.54
N LEU A 67 -9.63 4.23 -6.37
CA LEU A 67 -8.41 4.05 -5.59
C LEU A 67 -7.56 2.90 -6.15
N MET A 68 -6.25 3.08 -6.23
CA MET A 68 -5.31 2.01 -6.54
C MET A 68 -4.73 1.43 -5.26
N ILE A 69 -5.01 0.15 -5.01
CA ILE A 69 -4.50 -0.64 -3.89
C ILE A 69 -3.46 -1.63 -4.42
N LEU A 70 -2.22 -1.48 -3.95
CA LEU A 70 -1.11 -2.35 -4.32
C LEU A 70 -0.82 -3.34 -3.19
N ASP A 71 -1.00 -4.63 -3.47
CA ASP A 71 -0.62 -5.69 -2.55
C ASP A 71 0.87 -6.02 -2.74
N GLU A 72 1.69 -5.47 -1.86
CA GLU A 72 3.13 -5.71 -1.79
C GLU A 72 3.52 -6.56 -0.59
N VAL A 73 2.59 -7.38 -0.08
CA VAL A 73 2.88 -8.29 1.01
C VAL A 73 3.98 -9.28 0.62
N GLN A 74 4.00 -9.77 -0.62
CA GLN A 74 5.03 -10.70 -1.10
C GLN A 74 6.17 -10.03 -1.87
N THR A 75 5.85 -9.07 -2.72
CA THR A 75 6.76 -8.42 -3.66
C THR A 75 7.58 -7.29 -3.04
N GLY A 76 7.15 -6.76 -1.90
CA GLY A 76 7.83 -5.69 -1.18
C GLY A 76 9.08 -6.13 -0.42
N MET A 77 9.62 -5.21 0.36
CA MET A 77 10.78 -5.41 1.25
C MET A 77 12.03 -5.95 0.54
N GLY A 78 12.30 -5.49 -0.69
CA GLY A 78 13.52 -5.87 -1.42
C GLY A 78 13.38 -7.11 -2.30
N ARG A 79 12.25 -7.84 -2.24
CA ARG A 79 12.11 -9.16 -2.90
C ARG A 79 12.37 -9.12 -4.40
N THR A 80 11.96 -8.04 -5.07
CA THR A 80 12.05 -7.86 -6.52
C THR A 80 13.27 -7.03 -6.96
N GLY A 81 14.23 -6.78 -6.05
CA GLY A 81 15.43 -5.96 -6.32
C GLY A 81 15.25 -4.46 -6.06
N LYS A 82 14.04 -4.01 -5.71
CA LYS A 82 13.69 -2.67 -5.23
C LYS A 82 13.01 -2.77 -3.87
N MET A 83 12.97 -1.67 -3.11
CA MET A 83 12.34 -1.71 -1.78
C MET A 83 10.86 -2.08 -1.90
N PHE A 84 10.19 -1.49 -2.90
CA PHE A 84 8.86 -1.83 -3.34
C PHE A 84 8.87 -2.11 -4.85
N ALA A 85 8.11 -3.09 -5.31
CA ALA A 85 8.03 -3.46 -6.70
C ALA A 85 7.42 -2.34 -7.56
N CYS A 86 6.53 -1.51 -7.01
CA CYS A 86 6.00 -0.32 -7.69
C CYS A 86 7.08 0.69 -8.10
N GLU A 87 8.26 0.68 -7.46
CA GLU A 87 9.41 1.53 -7.81
C GLU A 87 10.03 1.18 -9.17
N HIS A 88 9.79 -0.03 -9.70
CA HIS A 88 10.29 -0.40 -11.04
C HIS A 88 9.64 0.43 -12.15
N GLU A 89 8.38 0.79 -12.00
CA GLU A 89 7.65 1.66 -12.93
C GLU A 89 7.41 3.08 -12.38
N ASN A 90 7.92 3.40 -11.19
CA ASN A 90 7.68 4.66 -10.47
C ASN A 90 6.19 4.97 -10.26
N VAL A 91 5.39 3.94 -9.98
CA VAL A 91 3.95 4.07 -9.72
C VAL A 91 3.70 4.34 -8.23
N GLN A 92 2.84 5.30 -7.94
CA GLN A 92 2.42 5.61 -6.57
C GLN A 92 0.96 5.13 -6.35
N PRO A 93 0.73 4.10 -5.51
CA PRO A 93 -0.62 3.69 -5.15
C PRO A 93 -1.24 4.62 -4.12
N ASP A 94 -2.57 4.55 -4.00
CA ASP A 94 -3.32 5.24 -2.95
C ASP A 94 -3.24 4.48 -1.63
N ILE A 95 -3.21 3.15 -1.71
CA ILE A 95 -3.05 2.25 -0.57
C ILE A 95 -1.98 1.19 -0.91
N LEU A 96 -1.03 0.98 0.00
CA LEU A 96 0.02 -0.03 -0.10
C LEU A 96 -0.09 -1.01 1.07
N CYS A 97 -0.22 -2.31 0.76
CA CYS A 97 -0.26 -3.38 1.75
C CYS A 97 1.11 -4.03 1.90
N LEU A 98 1.59 -4.17 3.14
CA LEU A 98 2.88 -4.78 3.49
C LEU A 98 2.70 -5.79 4.63
N ALA A 99 3.37 -6.93 4.56
CA ALA A 99 3.49 -7.88 5.66
C ALA A 99 4.70 -8.80 5.40
N LYS A 100 4.59 -10.11 5.69
CA LYS A 100 5.62 -11.14 5.47
C LYS A 100 7.03 -10.69 5.91
N ALA A 101 7.88 -10.32 4.96
CA ALA A 101 9.27 -9.91 5.19
C ALA A 101 9.39 -8.65 6.06
N LEU A 102 8.32 -7.87 6.19
CA LEU A 102 8.24 -6.75 7.13
C LEU A 102 8.59 -7.20 8.54
N GLY A 103 8.11 -8.37 8.97
CA GLY A 103 8.38 -8.94 10.29
C GLY A 103 9.79 -9.49 10.47
N GLY A 104 10.62 -9.46 9.42
CA GLY A 104 11.98 -10.03 9.42
C GLY A 104 12.03 -11.52 9.73
N GLY A 105 10.91 -12.25 9.63
CA GLY A 105 10.78 -13.64 10.09
C GLY A 105 10.77 -13.80 11.62
N VAL A 106 10.71 -12.70 12.37
CA VAL A 106 10.76 -12.71 13.85
C VAL A 106 9.38 -12.50 14.45
N MET A 107 8.57 -11.62 13.86
CA MET A 107 7.25 -11.25 14.38
C MET A 107 6.19 -11.20 13.29
N PRO A 108 4.94 -11.61 13.58
CA PRO A 108 3.83 -11.35 12.69
C PRO A 108 3.52 -9.84 12.71
N ILE A 109 3.57 -9.22 11.54
CA ILE A 109 3.25 -7.80 11.37
C ILE A 109 2.67 -7.57 9.98
N GLY A 110 1.64 -6.74 9.92
CA GLY A 110 1.11 -6.17 8.69
C GLY A 110 1.03 -4.65 8.83
N ALA A 111 1.12 -3.96 7.72
CA ALA A 111 0.97 -2.53 7.63
C ALA A 111 0.19 -2.17 6.36
N THR A 112 -0.74 -1.25 6.50
CA THR A 112 -1.46 -0.61 5.40
C THR A 112 -1.07 0.85 5.41
N ILE A 113 -0.46 1.32 4.33
CA ILE A 113 -0.02 2.71 4.18
C ILE A 113 -0.97 3.34 3.16
N ALA A 114 -1.52 4.51 3.45
CA ALA A 114 -2.39 5.22 2.52
C ALA A 114 -1.99 6.68 2.37
N THR A 115 -2.46 7.32 1.30
CA THR A 115 -2.36 8.78 1.14
C THR A 115 -3.17 9.48 2.24
N GLU A 116 -2.80 10.71 2.58
CA GLU A 116 -3.49 11.48 3.63
C GLU A 116 -4.98 11.69 3.31
N GLU A 117 -5.31 11.88 2.04
CA GLU A 117 -6.69 12.01 1.54
C GLU A 117 -7.52 10.75 1.76
N VAL A 118 -6.95 9.56 1.52
CA VAL A 118 -7.66 8.29 1.78
C VAL A 118 -7.71 7.99 3.27
N PHE A 119 -6.62 8.29 3.98
CA PHE A 119 -6.48 7.96 5.38
C PHE A 119 -7.31 8.87 6.30
N SER A 120 -7.68 10.08 5.85
CA SER A 120 -8.40 11.05 6.66
C SER A 120 -9.78 10.60 7.12
N VAL A 121 -10.38 9.60 6.47
CA VAL A 121 -11.67 9.00 6.88
C VAL A 121 -11.61 8.39 8.30
N LEU A 122 -10.41 8.09 8.80
CA LEU A 122 -10.19 7.56 10.14
C LEU A 122 -9.85 8.66 11.17
N PHE A 123 -9.70 9.93 10.77
CA PHE A 123 -9.29 10.99 11.69
C PHE A 123 -10.38 11.40 12.67
N ASP A 124 -11.62 11.54 12.21
CA ASP A 124 -12.74 11.97 13.06
C ASP A 124 -13.11 10.91 14.10
N ASN A 125 -12.98 9.64 13.73
CA ASN A 125 -13.18 8.53 14.63
C ASN A 125 -12.04 7.49 14.47
N PRO A 126 -10.96 7.63 15.25
CA PRO A 126 -9.79 6.75 15.16
C PRO A 126 -10.08 5.33 15.65
N PHE A 127 -11.27 5.06 16.19
CA PHE A 127 -11.68 3.73 16.63
C PHE A 127 -12.46 2.95 15.56
N LEU A 128 -12.79 3.56 14.41
CA LEU A 128 -13.50 2.91 13.31
C LEU A 128 -12.81 1.63 12.83
N HIS A 129 -11.48 1.62 12.81
CA HIS A 129 -10.71 0.46 12.40
C HIS A 129 -9.51 0.29 13.33
N THR A 130 -9.59 -0.71 14.22
CA THR A 130 -8.55 -1.02 15.19
C THR A 130 -8.36 -2.54 15.32
N THR A 131 -7.22 -2.95 15.86
CA THR A 131 -6.91 -4.36 16.15
C THR A 131 -6.19 -4.45 17.48
N THR A 132 -6.52 -5.47 18.28
CA THR A 132 -5.96 -5.69 19.62
C THR A 132 -4.43 -5.82 19.61
N PHE A 133 -3.85 -6.41 18.55
CA PHE A 133 -2.42 -6.72 18.46
C PHE A 133 -1.66 -5.91 17.41
N GLY A 134 -2.30 -4.94 16.76
CA GLY A 134 -1.68 -4.19 15.65
C GLY A 134 -0.41 -3.44 16.04
N VAL A 135 -0.26 -3.13 17.34
CA VAL A 135 0.86 -2.36 17.87
C VAL A 135 1.15 -2.76 19.31
N ILE A 136 1.79 -3.90 19.48
CA ILE A 136 2.39 -4.28 20.76
C ILE A 136 3.72 -3.53 20.93
N ARG A 137 3.99 -3.00 22.12
CA ARG A 137 5.23 -2.25 22.50
C ARG A 137 6.55 -2.88 22.01
N TRP A 138 6.62 -4.21 21.90
CA TRP A 138 7.78 -4.94 21.35
C TRP A 138 8.10 -4.61 19.88
N LEU A 139 7.11 -4.18 19.09
CA LEU A 139 7.23 -3.80 17.67
C LEU A 139 7.96 -2.47 17.45
N VAL A 140 8.02 -1.61 18.48
CA VAL A 140 8.58 -0.25 18.38
C VAL A 140 9.90 -0.11 19.16
N LEU A 141 10.47 -1.23 19.64
CA LEU A 141 11.74 -1.20 20.36
C LEU A 141 12.90 -0.83 19.41
N PRO A 142 13.93 -0.09 19.87
CA PRO A 142 15.11 0.29 19.07
C PRO A 142 15.90 -0.88 18.47
N ARG A 143 15.56 -2.12 18.85
CA ARG A 143 16.14 -3.38 18.35
C ARG A 143 15.51 -3.84 17.02
N TRP A 144 14.48 -3.17 16.50
CA TRP A 144 13.88 -3.44 15.19
C TRP A 144 14.85 -3.05 14.05
N ARG A 145 15.75 -3.97 13.72
CA ARG A 145 16.79 -3.85 12.69
C ARG A 145 16.40 -4.18 11.22
N PRO A 146 15.22 -4.73 10.86
CA PRO A 146 14.92 -5.03 9.45
C PRO A 146 14.89 -3.79 8.55
N LEU A 147 14.38 -2.66 9.07
CA LEU A 147 14.24 -1.44 8.29
C LEU A 147 15.60 -0.76 8.03
N THR A 148 16.52 -0.74 9.01
CA THR A 148 17.78 0.00 8.88
C THR A 148 18.78 -0.64 7.91
N SER A 149 18.79 -1.97 7.78
CA SER A 149 19.67 -2.65 6.82
C SER A 149 19.21 -2.46 5.38
N CYS A 150 17.89 -2.45 5.13
CA CYS A 150 17.32 -2.30 3.79
C CYS A 150 17.31 -0.83 3.31
N TRP A 151 16.99 0.12 4.21
CA TRP A 151 16.91 1.55 3.86
C TRP A 151 18.26 2.22 3.56
N SER A 152 19.37 1.70 4.09
CA SER A 152 20.69 2.34 3.96
C SER A 152 21.26 2.35 2.53
N LYS A 153 20.59 1.71 1.56
CA LYS A 153 21.09 1.54 0.19
C LYS A 153 20.36 2.35 -0.90
N THR A 154 19.36 3.17 -0.56
CA THR A 154 18.57 3.90 -1.57
C THR A 154 18.89 5.40 -1.60
N SER A 155 19.33 5.88 -2.76
CA SER A 155 19.85 7.20 -3.07
C SER A 155 18.92 8.39 -2.76
N ARG A 156 19.54 9.53 -2.42
CA ARG A 156 18.95 10.86 -2.11
C ARG A 156 17.78 11.26 -3.05
N PRO A 157 16.60 11.68 -2.54
CA PRO A 157 15.54 12.23 -3.38
C PRO A 157 15.77 13.71 -3.71
N ARG A 158 15.61 14.08 -4.98
CA ARG A 158 15.43 15.47 -5.41
C ARG A 158 14.07 15.99 -4.92
N ARG A 159 14.09 17.24 -4.46
CA ARG A 159 12.97 17.99 -3.85
C ARG A 159 11.79 18.09 -4.83
N ASN A 160 10.77 17.24 -4.66
CA ASN A 160 9.48 17.40 -5.35
C ASN A 160 8.35 17.55 -4.31
N LYS A 161 7.41 18.45 -4.55
CA LYS A 161 6.42 18.94 -3.56
C LYS A 161 5.28 17.95 -3.26
N LYS A 162 5.23 16.80 -3.92
CA LYS A 162 4.31 15.67 -3.65
C LYS A 162 5.01 14.54 -2.89
N ALA A 163 5.71 14.87 -1.80
CA ALA A 163 6.34 13.84 -0.97
C ALA A 163 5.26 13.13 -0.15
N ILE A 164 5.20 11.81 -0.24
CA ILE A 164 4.38 10.95 0.63
C ILE A 164 4.66 11.34 2.08
N ARG A 165 3.67 11.95 2.74
CA ARG A 165 3.62 11.98 4.20
C ARG A 165 3.06 10.62 4.61
N SER A 166 3.97 9.70 4.93
CA SER A 166 3.60 8.36 5.37
C SER A 166 2.98 8.46 6.75
N TRP A 167 1.65 8.35 6.83
CA TRP A 167 0.94 8.21 8.09
C TRP A 167 0.85 6.72 8.40
N MET A 168 1.64 6.29 9.38
CA MET A 168 1.65 4.91 9.85
C MET A 168 0.80 4.86 11.13
N VAL A 169 -0.27 4.07 11.13
CA VAL A 169 -1.09 3.90 12.34
C VAL A 169 -0.30 3.10 13.35
N PHE A 170 0.10 3.77 14.43
CA PHE A 170 0.56 3.11 15.65
C PHE A 170 -0.35 3.49 16.83
N ALA A 171 -1.34 2.66 17.16
CA ALA A 171 -2.12 2.79 18.39
C ALA A 171 -1.29 2.38 19.62
N ASN A 172 -1.08 3.27 20.60
CA ASN A 172 -0.47 2.91 21.88
C ASN A 172 -1.40 3.31 23.04
N LEU A 173 -1.82 2.32 23.84
CA LEU A 173 -2.61 2.52 25.04
C LEU A 173 -1.70 2.88 26.23
N ARG A 174 -2.08 3.96 26.93
CA ARG A 174 -1.45 4.59 28.12
C ARG A 174 -0.46 5.72 27.85
N VAL A 175 -0.93 6.84 27.30
CA VAL A 175 -0.91 8.19 27.92
C VAL A 175 -2.03 8.98 27.20
N ASN A 176 -2.75 9.85 27.91
CA ASN A 176 -3.86 10.66 27.39
C ASN A 176 -3.38 11.79 26.45
N ILE A 177 -2.56 11.46 25.45
CA ILE A 177 -2.02 12.35 24.42
C ILE A 177 -1.90 11.51 23.15
N PRO A 178 -2.57 11.89 22.03
CA PRO A 178 -2.30 11.25 20.74
C PRO A 178 -0.87 11.61 20.32
N ILE A 179 0.08 10.70 20.55
CA ILE A 179 1.43 10.84 20.00
C ILE A 179 1.36 10.36 18.55
N TRP A 180 1.02 11.28 17.67
CA TRP A 180 1.20 11.13 16.24
C TRP A 180 2.70 11.03 15.95
N TYR A 181 3.20 9.84 15.61
CA TYR A 181 4.52 9.76 14.98
C TYR A 181 4.39 10.25 13.55
N THR A 182 4.66 11.53 13.34
CA THR A 182 5.12 11.98 12.03
C THR A 182 6.53 11.39 11.84
N MET A 183 6.68 10.38 10.98
CA MET A 183 7.98 10.12 10.39
C MET A 183 8.27 11.27 9.43
N ARG A 184 8.72 12.40 9.97
CA ARG A 184 9.40 13.41 9.18
C ARG A 184 10.63 12.70 8.64
N ALA A 185 10.72 12.52 7.31
CA ALA A 185 11.94 12.07 6.66
C ALA A 185 13.11 12.84 7.30
N ALA A 186 13.96 12.12 8.02
CA ALA A 186 15.07 12.75 8.71
C ALA A 186 15.89 13.50 7.66
N LYS A 187 16.05 14.81 7.83
CA LYS A 187 17.17 15.51 7.20
C LYS A 187 18.43 14.85 7.74
N VAL A 188 19.05 14.03 6.92
CA VAL A 188 20.43 13.60 7.15
C VAL A 188 21.30 14.83 6.87
N CYS A 189 22.07 15.27 7.87
CA CYS A 189 23.13 16.26 7.70
C CYS A 189 24.12 15.83 6.60
#